data_AF-A0A377U4Z2-F1
#
_entry.id   AF-A0A377U4Z2-F1
#
_cell.length_a   1.000
_cell.length_b   1.000
_cell.length_c   1.000
_cell.angle_alpha   90.00
_cell.angle_beta   90.00
_cell.angle_gamma   90.00
#
_symmetry.space_group_name_H-M   'P 1'
#
loop_
_entity.id
_entity.type
_entity.pdbx_description
1 polymer ?
#
loop_
_entity_poly.entity_id
_entity_poly.type
_entity_poly.pdbx_seq_one_letter_code
_entity_poly.pdbx_strand_id
1 'polypeptide(L)'
;MCHDAVEVLHTMIPDNSLNMVQLFFPDPWHKARHNKRRIVQPPFAELVKSKLKLGGVFHMATDWEAYAVHMLEVMSSAGRLS
;
A
#
# COMPACT_ATOMS: atom_id res chain seq x y z
N MET A 1 -10.55 12.88 -15.02
CA MET A 1 -9.91 13.48 -13.83
C MET A 1 -8.85 12.49 -13.36
N CYS A 2 -7.61 12.93 -13.20
CA CYS A 2 -6.50 12.12 -12.72
C CYS A 2 -6.07 12.72 -11.37
N HIS A 3 -6.37 12.02 -10.28
CA HIS A 3 -6.09 12.48 -8.91
C HIS A 3 -5.08 11.56 -8.24
N ASP A 4 -4.48 12.03 -7.16
CA ASP A 4 -3.59 11.24 -6.33
C ASP A 4 -4.35 10.07 -5.66
N ALA A 5 -3.75 8.88 -5.65
CA ALA A 5 -4.41 7.68 -5.15
C ALA A 5 -4.66 7.72 -3.64
N VAL A 6 -3.78 8.36 -2.86
CA VAL A 6 -3.93 8.49 -1.41
C VAL A 6 -5.10 9.41 -1.11
N GLU A 7 -5.23 10.52 -1.84
CA GLU A 7 -6.37 11.43 -1.74
C GLU A 7 -7.70 10.74 -2.04
N VAL A 8 -7.76 9.96 -3.13
CA VAL A 8 -8.96 9.19 -3.51
C VAL A 8 -9.34 8.19 -2.43
N LEU A 9 -8.37 7.43 -1.88
CA LEU A 9 -8.62 6.50 -0.79
C LEU A 9 -9.18 7.23 0.45
N HIS A 10 -8.65 8.39 0.79
CA HIS A 10 -9.13 9.16 1.94
C HIS A 10 -10.55 9.72 1.76
N THR A 11 -10.87 10.24 0.58
CA THR A 11 -12.03 11.12 0.40
C THR A 11 -13.19 10.48 -0.37
N MET A 12 -12.90 9.49 -1.22
CA MET A 12 -13.87 8.95 -2.17
C MET A 12 -14.20 7.47 -1.95
N ILE A 13 -13.34 6.74 -1.24
CA ILE A 13 -13.54 5.31 -0.97
C ILE A 13 -14.03 5.11 0.47
N PRO A 14 -15.23 4.54 0.66
CA PRO A 14 -15.73 4.19 1.99
C PRO A 14 -14.88 3.11 2.66
N ASP A 15 -14.84 3.13 3.98
CA ASP A 15 -14.20 2.05 4.75
C ASP A 15 -14.94 0.71 4.53
N ASN A 16 -14.20 -0.39 4.62
CA ASN A 16 -14.73 -1.76 4.45
C ASN A 16 -15.52 -1.99 3.15
N SER A 17 -15.17 -1.29 2.07
CA SER A 17 -15.92 -1.37 0.80
C SER A 17 -15.22 -2.23 -0.24
N LEU A 18 -13.89 -2.35 -0.17
CA LEU A 18 -13.08 -3.03 -1.18
C LEU A 18 -12.84 -4.50 -0.84
N ASN A 19 -12.93 -5.37 -1.85
CA ASN A 19 -12.56 -6.78 -1.73
C ASN A 19 -11.05 -6.99 -1.92
N MET A 20 -10.41 -6.18 -2.77
CA MET A 20 -8.99 -6.26 -3.04
C MET A 20 -8.45 -4.91 -3.48
N VAL A 21 -7.23 -4.59 -3.05
CA VAL A 21 -6.43 -3.48 -3.57
C VAL A 21 -5.20 -4.09 -4.23
N GLN A 22 -4.86 -3.60 -5.44
CA GLN A 22 -3.71 -4.07 -6.21
C GLN A 22 -2.73 -2.91 -6.42
N LEU A 23 -1.46 -3.15 -6.11
CA LEU A 23 -0.37 -2.21 -6.36
C LEU A 23 0.76 -2.90 -7.10
N PHE A 24 0.85 -2.67 -8.41
CA PHE A 24 1.83 -3.32 -9.26
C PHE A 24 2.91 -2.33 -9.70
N PHE A 25 4.15 -2.72 -9.48
CA PHE A 25 5.36 -1.99 -9.87
C PHE A 25 5.35 -0.51 -9.47
N PRO A 26 5.09 -0.18 -8.18
CA PRO A 26 5.22 1.19 -7.70
C PRO A 26 6.68 1.65 -7.82
N ASP A 27 6.89 2.96 -8.00
CA ASP A 27 8.22 3.54 -8.16
C ASP A 27 9.19 3.05 -7.06
N PRO A 28 10.27 2.33 -7.42
CA PRO A 28 11.10 1.62 -6.44
C PRO A 28 12.06 2.52 -5.68
N TRP A 29 12.35 3.71 -6.23
CA TRP A 29 13.26 4.71 -5.66
C TRP A 29 14.62 4.12 -5.24
N HIS A 30 15.41 3.63 -6.21
CA HIS A 30 16.66 2.87 -5.96
C HIS A 30 17.72 3.56 -5.06
N LYS A 31 17.68 4.89 -4.92
CA LYS A 31 18.65 5.63 -4.10
C LYS A 31 18.15 5.69 -2.66
N ALA A 32 19.00 5.31 -1.69
CA ALA A 32 18.64 5.30 -0.26
C ALA A 32 18.00 6.61 0.24
N ARG A 33 18.50 7.77 -0.23
CA ARG A 33 17.92 9.09 0.09
C ARG A 33 16.46 9.29 -0.36
N HIS A 34 15.97 8.47 -1.29
CA HIS A 34 14.61 8.53 -1.82
C HIS A 34 13.69 7.43 -1.25
N ASN A 35 14.17 6.56 -0.35
CA ASN A 35 13.34 5.49 0.21
C ASN A 35 12.08 6.03 0.91
N LYS A 36 12.13 7.24 1.46
CA LYS A 36 10.97 7.94 2.05
C LYS A 36 9.87 8.31 1.05
N ARG A 37 10.14 8.23 -0.27
CA ARG A 37 9.18 8.51 -1.34
C ARG A 37 8.42 7.27 -1.82
N ARG A 38 8.82 6.08 -1.35
CA ARG A 38 8.09 4.83 -1.59
C ARG A 38 6.68 4.96 -1.03
N ILE A 39 5.66 4.64 -1.84
CA ILE A 39 4.25 4.74 -1.43
C ILE A 39 3.92 3.75 -0.30
N VAL A 40 4.49 2.54 -0.36
CA VAL A 40 4.34 1.53 0.70
C VAL A 40 5.10 1.97 1.95
N GLN A 41 4.37 2.55 2.89
CA GLN A 41 4.79 2.97 4.22
C GLN A 41 3.70 2.57 5.23
N PRO A 42 3.99 2.51 6.54
CA PRO A 42 2.99 2.12 7.54
C PRO A 42 1.67 2.91 7.45
N PRO A 43 1.65 4.25 7.28
CA PRO A 43 0.38 4.99 7.16
C PRO A 43 -0.44 4.60 5.93
N PHE A 44 0.21 4.31 4.81
CA PHE A 44 -0.47 3.89 3.58
C PHE A 44 -1.03 2.46 3.72
N ALA A 45 -0.29 1.55 4.35
CA ALA A 45 -0.77 0.20 4.63
C ALA A 45 -2.01 0.20 5.53
N GLU A 46 -2.02 1.02 6.60
CA GLU A 46 -3.18 1.19 7.47
C GLU A 46 -4.37 1.84 6.74
N LEU A 47 -4.12 2.83 5.87
CA LEU A 47 -5.17 3.40 5.03
C LEU A 47 -5.81 2.35 4.14
N VAL A 48 -5.01 1.57 3.41
CA VAL A 48 -5.52 0.50 2.53
C VAL A 48 -6.32 -0.52 3.35
N LYS A 49 -5.81 -0.91 4.52
CA LYS A 49 -6.49 -1.81 5.44
C LYS A 49 -7.87 -1.29 5.86
N SER A 50 -8.02 0.00 6.17
CA SER A 50 -9.34 0.55 6.55
C SER A 50 -10.37 0.49 5.41
N LYS A 51 -9.91 0.49 4.15
CA LYS A 51 -10.78 0.40 2.97
C LYS A 51 -11.17 -1.01 2.60
N LEU A 52 -10.40 -2.01 3.03
CA LEU A 52 -10.67 -3.41 2.77
C LEU A 52 -11.78 -3.94 3.68
N LYS A 53 -12.66 -4.77 3.13
CA LYS A 53 -13.56 -5.63 3.91
C LYS A 53 -12.73 -6.60 4.77
N LEU A 54 -13.35 -7.15 5.82
CA LEU A 54 -12.79 -8.31 6.52
C LEU A 54 -12.51 -9.44 5.51
N GLY A 55 -11.31 -10.02 5.58
CA GLY A 55 -10.81 -10.99 4.61
C GLY A 55 -10.45 -10.42 3.22
N GLY A 56 -10.48 -9.10 3.06
CA GLY A 56 -10.02 -8.43 1.85
C GLY A 56 -8.50 -8.53 1.68
N VAL A 57 -8.03 -8.44 0.43
CA VAL A 57 -6.62 -8.69 0.10
C VAL A 57 -5.93 -7.41 -0.35
N PHE A 58 -4.75 -7.12 0.20
CA PHE A 58 -3.84 -6.15 -0.38
C PHE A 58 -2.73 -6.89 -1.15
N HIS A 59 -2.80 -6.87 -2.48
CA HIS A 59 -1.86 -7.57 -3.36
C HIS A 59 -0.87 -6.58 -3.97
N MET A 60 0.40 -6.75 -3.64
CA MET A 60 1.49 -5.90 -4.16
C MET A 60 2.48 -6.74 -4.96
N ALA A 61 3.06 -6.14 -6.00
CA ALA A 61 4.15 -6.73 -6.78
C ALA A 61 5.21 -5.69 -7.11
N THR A 62 6.49 -6.09 -7.09
CA THR A 62 7.63 -5.29 -7.51
C THR A 62 8.71 -6.19 -8.09
N ASP A 63 9.48 -5.68 -9.03
CA ASP A 63 10.66 -6.29 -9.63
C ASP A 63 11.96 -5.91 -8.90
N TRP A 64 11.89 -5.09 -7.85
CA TRP A 64 13.04 -4.66 -7.06
C TRP A 64 13.08 -5.35 -5.70
N GLU A 65 14.05 -6.23 -5.50
CA GLU A 65 14.18 -7.05 -4.28
C GLU A 65 14.23 -6.21 -3.00
N ALA A 66 15.03 -5.14 -2.96
CA ALA A 66 15.10 -4.29 -1.76
C ALA A 66 13.81 -3.49 -1.51
N TYR A 67 12.92 -3.38 -2.49
CA TYR A 67 11.58 -2.86 -2.27
C TYR A 67 10.65 -3.97 -1.78
N ALA A 68 10.75 -5.19 -2.30
CA ALA A 68 10.00 -6.34 -1.80
C ALA A 68 10.26 -6.60 -0.31
N VAL A 69 11.52 -6.56 0.13
CA VAL A 69 11.89 -6.67 1.55
C VAL A 69 11.25 -5.56 2.39
N HIS A 70 11.29 -4.31 1.91
CA HIS A 70 10.65 -3.18 2.58
C HIS A 70 9.13 -3.33 2.65
N MET A 71 8.47 -3.79 1.58
CA MET A 71 7.03 -4.07 1.57
C MET A 71 6.69 -5.12 2.63
N LEU A 72 7.48 -6.19 2.71
CA LEU A 72 7.29 -7.26 3.70
C LEU A 72 7.45 -6.72 5.13
N GLU A 73 8.45 -5.89 5.39
CA GLU A 73 8.68 -5.28 6.71
C GLU A 73 7.48 -4.42 7.14
N VAL A 74 7.03 -3.52 6.26
CA VAL A 74 5.86 -2.65 6.52
C VAL A 74 4.60 -3.48 6.80
N MET A 75 4.33 -4.49 5.97
CA MET A 75 3.12 -5.32 6.12
C MET A 75 3.17 -6.23 7.35
N SER A 76 4.36 -6.73 7.71
CA SER A 76 4.53 -7.56 8.92
C SER A 76 4.31 -6.75 10.20
N SER A 77 4.65 -5.47 10.20
CA SER A 77 4.39 -4.57 11.32
C SER A 77 2.92 -4.10 11.42
N ALA A 78 2.18 -4.06 10.32
CA ALA A 78 0.77 -3.63 10.26
C ALA A 78 -0.24 -4.66 10.85
N GLY A 79 0.24 -5.84 11.25
CA GLY A 79 -0.59 -6.95 11.71
C GLY A 79 -1.39 -7.60 10.57
N ARG A 80 -1.99 -8.76 10.83
CA ARG A 80 -2.80 -9.44 9.81
C ARG A 80 -4.00 -8.57 9.41
N LEU A 81 -4.26 -8.51 8.10
CA LEU A 81 -5.56 -8.10 7.56
C LEU A 81 -6.56 -9.17 8.02
N SER A 82 -7.33 -8.88 9.08
CA SER A 82 -8.36 -9.77 9.62
C SER A 82 -9.58 -9.83 8.71
#